data_AF-A0A9W4RUS8-F1
#
_entry.id   AF-A0A9W4RUS8-F1
#
_cell.length_a   1.000
_cell.length_b   1.000
_cell.length_c   1.000
_cell.angle_alpha   90.00
_cell.angle_beta   90.00
_cell.angle_gamma   90.00
#
_symmetry.space_group_name_H-M   'P 1'
#
loop_
_entity.id
_entity.type
_entity.pdbx_description
1 polymer ?
#
loop_
_entity_poly.entity_id
_entity_poly.type
_entity_poly.pdbx_seq_one_letter_code
_entity_poly.pdbx_strand_id
1 'polypeptide(L)'
;MIYLPGKSLSAEEYAEDLLEFIKTPLVQQITGGIHVNDALIYNAWEALPSEWTSWWISLPDHRPAQQDLIDSIDESTDAAITKVNDRKPKPVSGRPDSLTTWLENIRSLSLPRTQRVGPRISLPEILTARMKTKKIDEVSVATAYIQEVCQANNITRIIDMGSGQGYLSVSLAYLYPNLRVLAIDGSESQIAASRSCAASLGIEDRIQHLLRYIDGTGTLANEIAAWAGGEKCMLVGLHACGNLSEHMLRYFTTTPFIECLGAVGCCYNHIVPLSDSCPNGFPISAKMRDRKLTLSATALMTGCQAPNNWEKADPSKEESVYSKRRFYRALLEKVFFDKSIELDKQDRPVWGVRKGDMASFTKFASRAMHCLGIDKSNISDAELLEYEARYEDCEGKVAILWTLSVLCCKVVESVIALDRYWFLVENGAQNVDVLPIFDYKISPRNLMLVAEKGSYKLRVLLFDLRNLAKDVNSAKRLNSTTDEHYISEPYFEPEQAKLVKSAIVDVEFNNHLDPNAEHEKLVTDEPRPNDEEVSGSAVSRVRGKTVDTAIRMIMDNFLEKRKSSGDARPCGPHDLAPVYLGLFGMSVADLQDHKFISRLARSGI
;
A
#
# COMPACT_ATOMS: atom_id res chain seq x y z
N MET A 1 15.01 2.18 0.69
CA MET A 1 15.27 1.25 1.81
C MET A 1 14.19 1.56 2.80
N ILE A 2 13.35 0.57 3.12
CA ILE A 2 12.20 0.75 4.01
C ILE A 2 12.64 1.22 5.40
N TYR A 3 11.91 2.16 5.99
CA TYR A 3 12.14 2.59 7.36
C TYR A 3 11.56 1.55 8.34
N LEU A 4 12.42 0.75 8.95
CA LEU A 4 12.06 -0.34 9.87
C LEU A 4 12.16 0.10 11.33
N PRO A 5 11.34 -0.48 12.23
CA PRO A 5 11.48 -0.24 13.67
C PRO A 5 12.78 -0.88 14.21
N GLY A 6 13.39 -0.23 15.21
CA GLY A 6 14.68 -0.67 15.79
C GLY A 6 15.92 -0.09 15.09
N LYS A 7 17.11 -0.27 15.69
CA LYS A 7 18.33 0.44 15.26
C LYS A 7 19.15 -0.23 14.15
N SER A 8 18.84 -1.45 13.74
CA SER A 8 19.61 -2.16 12.69
C SER A 8 19.05 -3.56 12.44
N LEU A 9 17.97 -3.65 11.65
CA LEU A 9 17.50 -4.91 11.05
C LEU A 9 17.46 -4.72 9.53
N SER A 10 17.88 -5.74 8.79
CA SER A 10 17.56 -5.88 7.37
C SER A 10 16.06 -6.16 7.20
N ALA A 11 15.53 -5.93 5.98
CA ALA A 11 14.14 -6.26 5.69
C ALA A 11 13.85 -7.77 5.82
N GLU A 12 14.88 -8.59 5.60
CA GLU A 12 14.88 -10.03 5.80
C GLU A 12 14.71 -10.41 7.28
N GLU A 13 15.58 -9.91 8.15
CA GLU A 13 15.52 -10.19 9.60
C GLU A 13 14.19 -9.70 10.19
N TYR A 14 13.74 -8.52 9.78
CA TYR A 14 12.44 -8.00 10.21
C TYR A 14 11.26 -8.88 9.75
N ALA A 15 11.33 -9.45 8.53
CA ALA A 15 10.32 -10.40 8.08
C ALA A 15 10.29 -11.66 8.95
N GLU A 16 11.46 -12.16 9.35
CA GLU A 16 11.59 -13.32 10.21
C GLU A 16 11.02 -13.07 11.60
N ASP A 17 11.38 -11.95 12.23
CA ASP A 17 10.88 -11.55 13.55
C ASP A 17 9.35 -11.40 13.56
N LEU A 18 8.78 -10.74 12.53
CA LEU A 18 7.33 -10.60 12.39
C LEU A 18 6.64 -11.96 12.27
N LEU A 19 7.21 -12.84 11.45
CA LEU A 19 6.63 -14.15 11.18
C LEU A 19 6.73 -15.09 12.37
N GLU A 20 7.83 -15.03 13.12
CA GLU A 20 7.97 -15.75 14.39
C GLU A 20 6.91 -15.28 15.38
N PHE A 21 6.74 -13.95 15.55
CA PHE A 21 5.77 -13.40 16.47
C PHE A 21 4.32 -13.79 16.14
N ILE A 22 3.88 -13.66 14.88
CA ILE A 22 2.49 -14.00 14.51
C ILE A 22 2.21 -15.51 14.57
N LYS A 23 3.25 -16.35 14.50
CA LYS A 23 3.14 -17.82 14.63
C LYS A 23 3.18 -18.28 16.08
N THR A 24 3.40 -17.39 17.05
CA THR A 24 3.32 -17.76 18.46
C THR A 24 1.92 -18.30 18.80
N PRO A 25 1.82 -19.33 19.67
CA PRO A 25 0.52 -19.93 20.01
C PRO A 25 -0.51 -18.91 20.51
N LEU A 26 -0.06 -17.95 21.32
CA LEU A 26 -0.91 -16.88 21.84
C LEU A 26 -1.49 -16.01 20.72
N VAL A 27 -0.65 -15.53 19.79
CA VAL A 27 -1.12 -14.68 18.69
C VAL A 27 -2.05 -15.46 17.78
N GLN A 28 -1.73 -16.71 17.45
CA GLN A 28 -2.61 -17.57 16.66
C GLN A 28 -3.97 -17.76 17.35
N GLN A 29 -3.99 -18.01 18.66
CA GLN A 29 -5.22 -18.15 19.43
C GLN A 29 -6.08 -16.88 19.35
N ILE A 30 -5.54 -15.72 19.73
CA ILE A 30 -6.32 -14.48 19.84
C ILE A 30 -6.64 -13.85 18.47
N THR A 31 -5.94 -14.22 17.41
CA THR A 31 -6.16 -13.71 16.05
C THR A 31 -6.73 -14.75 15.09
N GLY A 32 -7.31 -15.85 15.55
CA GLY A 32 -8.00 -16.80 14.67
C GLY A 32 -8.30 -18.17 15.24
N GLY A 33 -7.53 -18.64 16.21
CA GLY A 33 -7.70 -19.96 16.82
C GLY A 33 -8.99 -20.07 17.63
N ILE A 34 -9.31 -19.05 18.44
CA ILE A 34 -10.61 -18.92 19.09
C ILE A 34 -11.18 -17.55 18.75
N HIS A 35 -12.28 -17.54 17.98
CA HIS A 35 -12.99 -16.30 17.70
C HIS A 35 -13.57 -15.74 19.00
N VAL A 36 -13.51 -14.41 19.20
CA VAL A 36 -13.94 -13.79 20.47
C VAL A 36 -15.41 -14.07 20.81
N ASN A 37 -16.27 -14.23 19.81
CA ASN A 37 -17.67 -14.61 20.03
C ASN A 37 -17.79 -16.06 20.59
N ASP A 38 -16.80 -16.91 20.38
CA ASP A 38 -16.79 -18.28 20.92
C ASP A 38 -16.03 -18.38 22.24
N ALA A 39 -15.65 -17.25 22.83
CA ALA A 39 -14.81 -17.22 24.04
C ALA A 39 -15.39 -18.06 25.19
N LEU A 40 -16.71 -18.05 25.34
CA LEU A 40 -17.44 -18.81 26.36
C LEU A 40 -17.70 -20.28 26.00
N ILE A 41 -17.52 -20.65 24.72
CA ILE A 41 -17.69 -22.04 24.23
C ILE A 41 -16.38 -22.81 24.44
N TYR A 42 -15.26 -22.20 24.07
CA TYR A 42 -13.96 -22.85 24.03
C TYR A 42 -13.03 -22.43 25.17
N ASN A 43 -13.57 -21.84 26.25
CA ASN A 43 -12.81 -21.44 27.44
C ASN A 43 -11.57 -20.63 27.06
N ALA A 44 -11.77 -19.61 26.20
CA ALA A 44 -10.68 -18.84 25.64
C ALA A 44 -9.86 -18.09 26.71
N TRP A 45 -10.51 -17.76 27.83
CA TRP A 45 -9.90 -17.12 28.98
C TRP A 45 -8.86 -18.04 29.64
N GLU A 46 -9.23 -19.30 29.85
CA GLU A 46 -8.40 -20.33 30.49
C GLU A 46 -7.21 -20.75 29.62
N ALA A 47 -7.26 -20.48 28.32
CA ALA A 47 -6.16 -20.71 27.39
C ALA A 47 -5.11 -19.57 27.38
N LEU A 48 -5.36 -18.44 28.05
CA LEU A 48 -4.35 -17.39 28.26
C LEU A 48 -3.32 -17.82 29.32
N PRO A 49 -2.12 -17.20 29.35
CA PRO A 49 -1.17 -17.42 30.44
C PRO A 49 -1.81 -17.16 31.81
N SER A 50 -1.67 -18.12 32.73
CA SER A 50 -2.37 -18.10 34.02
C SER A 50 -1.97 -16.92 34.90
N GLU A 51 -0.73 -16.44 34.77
CA GLU A 51 -0.26 -15.25 35.47
C GLU A 51 -0.96 -13.97 34.98
N TRP A 52 -1.36 -13.90 33.71
CA TRP A 52 -2.12 -12.77 33.16
C TRP A 52 -3.55 -12.78 33.68
N THR A 53 -4.22 -13.95 33.62
CA THR A 53 -5.59 -14.09 34.12
C THR A 53 -5.68 -13.86 35.61
N SER A 54 -4.70 -14.35 36.38
CA SER A 54 -4.63 -14.13 37.84
C SER A 54 -4.48 -12.64 38.16
N TRP A 55 -3.64 -11.93 37.43
CA TRP A 55 -3.50 -10.49 37.57
C TRP A 55 -4.80 -9.74 37.25
N TRP A 56 -5.45 -10.03 36.13
CA TRP A 56 -6.72 -9.37 35.80
C TRP A 56 -7.84 -9.65 36.81
N ILE A 57 -7.95 -10.88 37.30
CA ILE A 57 -8.93 -11.26 38.34
C ILE A 57 -8.65 -10.53 39.65
N SER A 58 -7.39 -10.18 39.95
CA SER A 58 -7.04 -9.43 41.15
C SER A 58 -7.52 -7.97 41.14
N LEU A 59 -7.89 -7.46 39.97
CA LEU A 59 -8.37 -6.09 39.82
C LEU A 59 -9.87 -6.01 40.09
N PRO A 60 -10.34 -5.00 40.84
CA PRO A 60 -11.76 -4.81 41.11
C PRO A 60 -12.57 -4.41 39.86
N ASP A 61 -11.88 -3.95 38.82
CA ASP A 61 -12.46 -3.48 37.56
C ASP A 61 -11.46 -3.79 36.43
N HIS A 62 -11.95 -4.32 35.31
CA HIS A 62 -11.12 -4.68 34.17
C HIS A 62 -10.69 -3.47 33.33
N ARG A 63 -11.43 -2.35 33.40
CA ARG A 63 -11.24 -1.17 32.53
C ARG A 63 -9.87 -0.50 32.68
N PRO A 64 -9.30 -0.33 33.90
CA PRO A 64 -7.94 0.18 34.06
C PRO A 64 -6.88 -0.71 33.40
N ALA A 65 -7.01 -2.05 33.50
CA ALA A 65 -6.11 -2.96 32.81
C ALA A 65 -6.30 -2.88 31.29
N GLN A 66 -7.54 -2.79 30.80
CA GLN A 66 -7.79 -2.62 29.38
C GLN A 66 -7.10 -1.36 28.83
N GLN A 67 -7.19 -0.24 29.55
CA GLN A 67 -6.52 1.01 29.17
C GLN A 67 -4.99 0.86 29.21
N ASP A 68 -4.44 0.23 30.24
CA ASP A 68 -3.02 -0.05 30.38
C ASP A 68 -2.45 -0.84 29.17
N LEU A 69 -3.18 -1.85 28.71
CA LEU A 69 -2.82 -2.63 27.52
C LEU A 69 -2.76 -1.76 26.26
N ILE A 70 -3.78 -0.90 26.06
CA ILE A 70 -3.88 -0.02 24.89
C ILE A 70 -2.76 1.02 24.90
N ASP A 71 -2.53 1.67 26.05
CA ASP A 71 -1.51 2.71 26.22
C ASP A 71 -0.09 2.13 26.04
N SER A 72 0.11 0.85 26.36
CA SER A 72 1.42 0.20 26.27
C SER A 72 1.93 0.00 24.83
N ILE A 73 1.01 -0.09 23.85
CA ILE A 73 1.34 -0.21 22.43
C ILE A 73 1.35 1.14 21.69
N ASP A 74 1.17 2.24 22.40
CA ASP A 74 1.25 3.57 21.82
C ASP A 74 2.71 3.91 21.47
N GLU A 75 2.88 4.59 20.35
CA GLU A 75 4.19 5.13 19.97
C GLU A 75 4.36 6.43 20.75
N SER A 76 5.27 6.45 21.73
CA SER A 76 5.62 7.73 22.35
C SER A 76 6.20 8.63 21.27
N THR A 77 5.48 9.69 20.91
CA THR A 77 6.03 10.81 20.16
C THR A 77 7.35 11.19 20.81
N ASP A 78 8.43 11.20 20.04
CA ASP A 78 9.74 11.59 20.52
C ASP A 78 9.63 12.82 21.42
N ALA A 79 10.32 12.76 22.56
CA ALA A 79 10.36 13.77 23.62
C ALA A 79 10.92 15.14 23.18
N ALA A 80 10.95 15.44 21.88
CA ALA A 80 11.57 16.61 21.29
C ALA A 80 10.60 17.79 21.03
N ILE A 81 9.27 17.63 21.13
CA ILE A 81 8.34 18.73 20.75
C ILE A 81 7.33 19.15 21.84
N THR A 82 7.10 18.38 22.91
CA THR A 82 6.19 18.81 23.99
C THR A 82 6.91 18.96 25.32
N LYS A 83 7.29 20.19 25.68
CA LYS A 83 7.63 20.62 27.05
C LYS A 83 6.39 20.67 27.96
N VAL A 84 5.53 19.66 27.90
CA VAL A 84 4.36 19.53 28.78
C VAL A 84 4.27 18.08 29.22
N ASN A 85 4.85 17.76 30.38
CA ASN A 85 4.46 16.75 31.38
C ASN A 85 3.83 15.39 30.98
N ASP A 86 3.92 14.90 29.75
CA ASP A 86 3.43 13.56 29.37
C ASP A 86 4.44 12.48 29.81
N ARG A 87 4.48 12.22 31.12
CA ARG A 87 5.06 10.97 31.63
C ARG A 87 4.26 9.82 31.01
N LYS A 88 4.95 8.87 30.35
CA LYS A 88 4.35 7.59 29.95
C LYS A 88 3.51 7.05 31.12
N PRO A 89 2.25 6.63 30.90
CA PRO A 89 1.44 6.03 31.94
C PRO A 89 2.24 4.93 32.61
N LYS A 90 2.35 4.96 33.94
CA LYS A 90 2.98 3.88 34.67
C LYS A 90 2.11 2.63 34.49
N PRO A 91 2.72 1.46 34.23
CA PRO A 91 1.99 0.21 34.22
C PRO A 91 1.12 0.06 35.47
N VAL A 92 -0.07 -0.50 35.30
CA VAL A 92 -0.92 -0.87 36.44
C VAL A 92 -0.13 -1.82 37.35
N SER A 93 -0.22 -1.59 38.67
CA SER A 93 0.55 -2.34 39.67
C SER A 93 0.31 -3.85 39.55
N GLY A 94 1.39 -4.63 39.71
CA GLY A 94 1.33 -6.10 39.67
C GLY A 94 1.24 -6.72 38.28
N ARG A 95 1.37 -5.92 37.20
CA ARG A 95 1.36 -6.46 35.83
C ARG A 95 2.50 -7.47 35.62
N PRO A 96 2.22 -8.68 35.11
CA PRO A 96 3.26 -9.69 34.86
C PRO A 96 4.34 -9.22 33.87
N ASP A 97 5.58 -9.66 34.10
CA ASP A 97 6.71 -9.33 33.23
C ASP A 97 6.53 -9.89 31.82
N SER A 98 6.01 -11.11 31.69
CA SER A 98 5.73 -11.74 30.39
C SER A 98 4.72 -10.96 29.55
N LEU A 99 3.70 -10.36 30.19
CA LEU A 99 2.74 -9.49 29.52
C LEU A 99 3.40 -8.18 29.08
N THR A 100 4.26 -7.61 29.92
CA THR A 100 5.05 -6.42 29.56
C THR A 100 5.95 -6.71 28.36
N THR A 101 6.69 -7.82 28.36
CA THR A 101 7.53 -8.24 27.23
C THR A 101 6.71 -8.46 25.96
N TRP A 102 5.53 -9.08 26.07
CA TRP A 102 4.66 -9.27 24.91
C TRP A 102 4.15 -7.95 24.30
N LEU A 103 3.76 -7.00 25.13
CA LEU A 103 3.36 -5.65 24.68
C LEU A 103 4.54 -4.88 24.06
N GLU A 104 5.74 -5.04 24.61
CA GLU A 104 6.96 -4.46 24.04
C GLU A 104 7.28 -5.05 22.66
N ASN A 105 7.09 -6.36 22.48
CA ASN A 105 7.24 -7.02 21.17
C ASN A 105 6.23 -6.50 20.14
N ILE A 106 4.96 -6.30 20.52
CA ILE A 106 3.98 -5.68 19.62
C ILE A 106 4.45 -4.30 19.16
N ARG A 107 4.94 -3.49 20.12
CA ARG A 107 5.41 -2.14 19.83
C ARG A 107 6.67 -2.14 18.97
N SER A 108 7.64 -2.99 19.25
CA SER A 108 8.92 -3.05 18.52
C SER A 108 8.78 -3.63 17.12
N LEU A 109 7.81 -4.52 16.90
CA LEU A 109 7.57 -5.14 15.60
C LEU A 109 6.63 -4.32 14.72
N SER A 110 5.89 -3.37 15.27
CA SER A 110 5.00 -2.51 14.49
C SER A 110 5.80 -1.49 13.67
N LEU A 111 5.50 -1.39 12.38
CA LEU A 111 5.98 -0.27 11.56
C LEU A 111 5.59 1.06 12.23
N PRO A 112 6.41 2.12 12.12
CA PRO A 112 6.08 3.42 12.71
C PRO A 112 4.77 4.01 12.17
N ARG A 113 3.96 4.59 13.07
CA ARG A 113 2.70 5.28 12.80
C ARG A 113 2.80 6.78 13.05
N THR A 114 3.88 7.26 13.64
CA THR A 114 4.15 8.69 13.76
C THR A 114 4.20 9.32 12.37
N GLN A 115 3.36 10.33 12.13
CA GLN A 115 3.27 10.98 10.82
C GLN A 115 4.65 11.52 10.41
N ARG A 116 5.11 11.12 9.23
CA ARG A 116 6.32 11.67 8.62
C ARG A 116 6.06 13.14 8.27
N VAL A 117 6.95 14.03 8.69
CA VAL A 117 6.90 15.44 8.28
C VAL A 117 7.00 15.50 6.75
N GLY A 118 6.03 16.18 6.14
CA GLY A 118 5.88 16.22 4.69
C GLY A 118 5.05 17.43 4.25
N PRO A 119 4.88 17.59 2.92
CA PRO A 119 4.16 18.71 2.37
C PRO A 119 2.67 18.66 2.75
N ARG A 120 2.08 19.84 2.92
CA ARG A 120 0.66 20.01 3.22
C ARG A 120 0.14 21.25 2.51
N ILE A 121 -1.07 21.16 1.94
CA ILE A 121 -1.74 22.30 1.31
C ILE A 121 -3.05 22.64 2.00
N SER A 122 -3.34 23.93 2.19
CA SER A 122 -4.67 24.36 2.63
C SER A 122 -5.66 24.22 1.48
N LEU A 123 -6.70 23.40 1.66
CA LEU A 123 -7.72 23.21 0.64
C LEU A 123 -8.71 24.38 0.65
N PRO A 124 -9.02 24.99 -0.51
CA PRO A 124 -10.05 26.02 -0.62
C PRO A 124 -11.43 25.53 -0.14
N GLU A 125 -12.25 26.44 0.39
CA GLU A 125 -13.58 26.14 0.94
C GLU A 125 -14.49 25.39 -0.06
N ILE A 126 -14.38 25.74 -1.34
CA ILE A 126 -15.14 25.10 -2.41
C ILE A 126 -14.86 23.58 -2.53
N LEU A 127 -13.67 23.13 -2.16
CA LEU A 127 -13.31 21.71 -2.12
C LEU A 127 -13.71 21.06 -0.79
N THR A 128 -13.62 21.79 0.33
CA THR A 128 -13.83 21.22 1.67
C THR A 128 -15.29 21.16 2.10
N ALA A 129 -16.19 21.94 1.47
CA ALA A 129 -17.59 22.06 1.87
C ALA A 129 -18.37 20.73 1.98
N ARG A 130 -17.93 19.68 1.26
CA ARG A 130 -18.56 18.34 1.26
C ARG A 130 -17.75 17.30 2.04
N MET A 131 -16.60 17.67 2.60
CA MET A 131 -15.68 16.77 3.29
C MET A 131 -15.80 16.89 4.80
N LYS A 132 -15.72 15.76 5.51
CA LYS A 132 -15.52 15.76 6.97
C LYS A 132 -14.05 16.10 7.30
N THR A 133 -13.78 16.54 8.52
CA THR A 133 -12.43 16.91 9.01
C THR A 133 -11.36 15.87 8.66
N LYS A 134 -11.61 14.59 8.90
CA LYS A 134 -10.70 13.50 8.51
C LYS A 134 -10.38 13.50 7.01
N LYS A 135 -11.40 13.65 6.16
CA LYS A 135 -11.23 13.60 4.71
C LYS A 135 -10.47 14.82 4.20
N ILE A 136 -10.71 16.00 4.79
CA ILE A 136 -9.95 17.23 4.50
C ILE A 136 -8.47 17.02 4.81
N ASP A 137 -8.14 16.44 5.97
CA ASP A 137 -6.77 16.17 6.39
C ASP A 137 -6.04 15.21 5.43
N GLU A 138 -6.69 14.07 5.11
CA GLU A 138 -6.14 13.09 4.17
C GLU A 138 -5.88 13.70 2.78
N VAL A 139 -6.85 14.43 2.22
CA VAL A 139 -6.74 15.02 0.88
C VAL A 139 -5.71 16.14 0.86
N SER A 140 -5.63 16.94 1.92
CA SER A 140 -4.65 18.02 2.09
C SER A 140 -3.21 17.49 2.03
N VAL A 141 -2.92 16.41 2.76
CA VAL A 141 -1.57 15.85 2.77
C VAL A 141 -1.27 15.07 1.49
N ALA A 142 -2.20 14.22 1.05
CA ALA A 142 -2.00 13.40 -0.14
C ALA A 142 -1.81 14.23 -1.41
N THR A 143 -2.63 15.26 -1.61
CA THR A 143 -2.55 16.13 -2.79
C THR A 143 -1.20 16.82 -2.88
N ALA A 144 -0.68 17.33 -1.76
CA ALA A 144 0.60 18.01 -1.72
C ALA A 144 1.78 17.03 -1.96
N TYR A 145 1.71 15.84 -1.35
CA TYR A 145 2.70 14.78 -1.57
C TYR A 145 2.74 14.32 -3.04
N ILE A 146 1.57 14.02 -3.62
CA ILE A 146 1.45 13.54 -4.99
C ILE A 146 2.00 14.58 -5.97
N GLN A 147 1.71 15.87 -5.75
CA GLN A 147 2.26 16.94 -6.57
C GLN A 147 3.79 17.00 -6.51
N GLU A 148 4.39 16.86 -5.33
CA GLU A 148 5.84 16.87 -5.18
C GLU A 148 6.49 15.71 -5.94
N VAL A 149 5.92 14.50 -5.83
CA VAL A 149 6.37 13.32 -6.59
C VAL A 149 6.21 13.54 -8.09
N CYS A 150 5.08 14.09 -8.53
CA CYS A 150 4.84 14.37 -9.94
C CYS A 150 5.83 15.38 -10.50
N GLN A 151 6.10 16.47 -9.78
CA GLN A 151 7.10 17.47 -10.15
C GLN A 151 8.52 16.89 -10.22
N ALA A 152 8.91 16.07 -9.23
CA ALA A 152 10.23 15.46 -9.18
C ALA A 152 10.47 14.46 -10.33
N ASN A 153 9.41 13.89 -10.90
CA ASN A 153 9.47 12.87 -11.95
C ASN A 153 8.95 13.34 -13.32
N ASN A 154 8.66 14.65 -13.48
CA ASN A 154 8.07 15.22 -14.70
C ASN A 154 6.78 14.49 -15.16
N ILE A 155 5.91 14.18 -14.21
CA ILE A 155 4.62 13.51 -14.44
C ILE A 155 3.49 14.54 -14.45
N THR A 156 2.66 14.49 -15.47
CA THR A 156 1.45 15.32 -15.64
C THR A 156 0.17 14.49 -15.58
N ARG A 157 0.27 13.15 -15.57
CA ARG A 157 -0.88 12.25 -15.59
C ARG A 157 -0.97 11.42 -14.33
N ILE A 158 -2.15 11.41 -13.72
CA ILE A 158 -2.43 10.68 -12.48
C ILE A 158 -3.57 9.72 -12.71
N ILE A 159 -3.38 8.48 -12.31
CA ILE A 159 -4.40 7.44 -12.31
C ILE A 159 -4.82 7.22 -10.86
N ASP A 160 -6.06 7.54 -10.52
CA ASP A 160 -6.62 7.35 -9.17
C ASP A 160 -7.53 6.12 -9.17
N MET A 161 -7.05 5.04 -8.57
CA MET A 161 -7.74 3.75 -8.50
C MET A 161 -8.53 3.63 -7.19
N GLY A 162 -9.84 3.39 -7.32
CA GLY A 162 -10.77 3.45 -6.18
C GLY A 162 -11.06 4.90 -5.79
N SER A 163 -11.31 5.74 -6.78
CA SER A 163 -11.45 7.19 -6.58
C SER A 163 -12.64 7.58 -5.68
N GLY A 164 -13.63 6.70 -5.52
CA GLY A 164 -14.84 6.99 -4.77
C GLY A 164 -15.54 8.24 -5.29
N GLN A 165 -15.94 9.14 -4.39
CA GLN A 165 -16.53 10.44 -4.74
C GLN A 165 -15.54 11.42 -5.39
N GLY A 166 -14.28 11.00 -5.59
CA GLY A 166 -13.25 11.75 -6.29
C GLY A 166 -12.69 12.93 -5.51
N TYR A 167 -12.74 12.92 -4.18
CA TYR A 167 -12.19 14.01 -3.36
C TYR A 167 -10.72 14.30 -3.65
N LEU A 168 -9.89 13.26 -3.78
CA LEU A 168 -8.50 13.41 -4.21
C LEU A 168 -8.43 13.86 -5.67
N SER A 169 -9.09 13.13 -6.58
CA SER A 169 -9.00 13.32 -8.02
C SER A 169 -9.41 14.74 -8.44
N VAL A 170 -10.53 15.23 -7.90
CA VAL A 170 -11.04 16.58 -8.09
C VAL A 170 -10.09 17.62 -7.50
N SER A 171 -9.51 17.37 -6.32
CA SER A 171 -8.59 18.33 -5.70
C SER A 171 -7.29 18.47 -6.50
N LEU A 172 -6.70 17.35 -6.94
CA LEU A 172 -5.53 17.35 -7.83
C LEU A 172 -5.83 18.10 -9.14
N ALA A 173 -6.93 17.73 -9.79
CA ALA A 173 -7.34 18.34 -11.05
C ALA A 173 -7.61 19.83 -10.88
N TYR A 174 -8.27 20.28 -9.80
CA TYR A 174 -8.59 21.68 -9.55
C TYR A 174 -7.35 22.52 -9.24
N LEU A 175 -6.53 22.07 -8.29
CA LEU A 175 -5.41 22.83 -7.72
C LEU A 175 -4.22 22.96 -8.67
N TYR A 176 -4.02 21.99 -9.58
CA TYR A 176 -2.86 21.94 -10.46
C TYR A 176 -3.29 21.86 -11.93
N PRO A 177 -3.37 23.00 -12.65
CA PRO A 177 -3.84 23.05 -14.04
C PRO A 177 -3.04 22.22 -15.05
N ASN A 178 -1.78 21.90 -14.73
CA ASN A 178 -0.93 21.06 -15.55
C ASN A 178 -1.20 19.55 -15.39
N LEU A 179 -1.99 19.15 -14.39
CA LEU A 179 -2.31 17.75 -14.15
C LEU A 179 -3.57 17.33 -14.89
N ARG A 180 -3.55 16.11 -15.41
CA ARG A 180 -4.72 15.40 -15.92
C ARG A 180 -4.94 14.15 -15.09
N VAL A 181 -6.19 13.89 -14.69
CA VAL A 181 -6.52 12.82 -13.76
C VAL A 181 -7.49 11.82 -14.39
N LEU A 182 -7.17 10.53 -14.31
CA LEU A 182 -8.09 9.43 -14.61
C LEU A 182 -8.62 8.86 -13.28
N ALA A 183 -9.88 9.14 -12.97
CA ALA A 183 -10.56 8.64 -11.78
C ALA A 183 -11.31 7.33 -12.12
N ILE A 184 -10.93 6.22 -11.49
CA ILE A 184 -11.47 4.89 -11.75
C ILE A 184 -12.19 4.37 -10.51
N ASP A 185 -13.46 4.00 -10.65
CA ASP A 185 -14.23 3.35 -9.60
C ASP A 185 -15.28 2.41 -10.20
N GLY A 186 -15.63 1.35 -9.48
CA GLY A 186 -16.64 0.37 -9.91
C GLY A 186 -18.08 0.80 -9.61
N SER A 187 -18.28 1.87 -8.85
CA SER A 187 -19.60 2.33 -8.44
C SER A 187 -20.06 3.57 -9.19
N GLU A 188 -21.16 3.44 -9.95
CA GLU A 188 -21.76 4.57 -10.68
C GLU A 188 -22.18 5.71 -9.75
N SER A 189 -22.67 5.40 -8.54
CA SER A 189 -23.07 6.45 -7.59
C SER A 189 -21.88 7.27 -7.09
N GLN A 190 -20.70 6.65 -6.95
CA GLN A 190 -19.47 7.33 -6.55
C GLN A 190 -18.94 8.20 -7.70
N ILE A 191 -18.87 7.64 -8.91
CA ILE A 191 -18.43 8.37 -10.11
C ILE A 191 -19.36 9.54 -10.45
N ALA A 192 -20.68 9.36 -10.36
CA ALA A 192 -21.65 10.42 -10.61
C ALA A 192 -21.46 11.62 -9.65
N ALA A 193 -21.17 11.35 -8.38
CA ALA A 193 -20.85 12.40 -7.41
C ALA A 193 -19.58 13.17 -7.79
N SER A 194 -18.53 12.46 -8.24
CA SER A 194 -17.29 13.08 -8.69
C SER A 194 -17.48 13.91 -9.97
N ARG A 195 -18.20 13.40 -10.97
CA ARG A 195 -18.55 14.11 -12.21
C ARG A 195 -19.32 15.41 -11.91
N SER A 196 -20.33 15.32 -11.04
CA SER A 196 -21.10 16.51 -10.63
C SER A 196 -20.22 17.55 -9.95
N CYS A 197 -19.28 17.13 -9.10
CA CYS A 197 -18.34 18.04 -8.46
C CYS A 197 -17.38 18.68 -9.47
N ALA A 198 -16.80 17.90 -10.38
CA ALA A 198 -15.94 18.41 -11.43
C ALA A 198 -16.66 19.45 -12.31
N ALA A 199 -17.92 19.17 -12.68
CA ALA A 199 -18.73 20.08 -13.47
C ALA A 199 -19.04 21.40 -12.75
N SER A 200 -19.33 21.34 -11.45
CA SER A 200 -19.53 22.55 -10.65
C SER A 200 -18.28 23.43 -10.53
N LEU A 201 -17.09 22.88 -10.82
CA LEU A 201 -15.80 23.56 -10.74
C LEU A 201 -15.25 23.97 -12.12
N GLY A 202 -15.89 23.56 -13.22
CA GLY A 202 -15.41 23.84 -14.58
C GLY A 202 -14.08 23.17 -14.90
N ILE A 203 -13.89 21.92 -14.47
CA ILE A 203 -12.63 21.18 -14.63
C ILE A 203 -12.80 19.86 -15.41
N GLU A 204 -13.93 19.68 -16.10
CA GLU A 204 -14.28 18.44 -16.80
C GLU A 204 -13.27 18.05 -17.89
N ASP A 205 -12.53 19.01 -18.44
CA ASP A 205 -11.47 18.76 -19.40
C ASP A 205 -10.21 18.15 -18.73
N ARG A 206 -10.02 18.37 -17.42
CA ARG A 206 -8.85 17.94 -16.65
C ARG A 206 -9.02 16.61 -15.92
N ILE A 207 -10.26 16.13 -15.78
CA ILE A 207 -10.56 14.86 -15.11
C ILE A 207 -11.44 13.98 -16.00
N GLN A 208 -10.98 12.75 -16.24
CA GLN A 208 -11.76 11.73 -16.90
C GLN A 208 -12.21 10.67 -15.90
N HIS A 209 -13.48 10.28 -15.96
CA HIS A 209 -14.05 9.27 -15.09
C HIS A 209 -14.32 7.96 -15.83
N LEU A 210 -13.77 6.87 -15.31
CA LEU A 210 -13.93 5.54 -15.88
C LEU A 210 -14.66 4.61 -14.92
N LEU A 211 -15.86 4.16 -15.32
CA LEU A 211 -16.65 3.18 -14.56
C LEU A 211 -16.14 1.76 -14.85
N ARG A 212 -15.27 1.25 -13.97
CA ARG A 212 -14.66 -0.08 -14.09
C ARG A 212 -14.39 -0.67 -12.71
N TYR A 213 -14.67 -1.96 -12.57
CA TYR A 213 -14.10 -2.74 -11.47
C TYR A 213 -12.62 -2.98 -11.75
N ILE A 214 -11.80 -2.79 -10.72
CA ILE A 214 -10.36 -2.95 -10.82
C ILE A 214 -10.02 -4.36 -10.38
N ASP A 215 -9.67 -5.20 -11.35
CA ASP A 215 -9.53 -6.65 -11.20
C ASP A 215 -8.13 -7.18 -11.58
N GLY A 216 -7.18 -6.27 -11.85
CA GLY A 216 -5.83 -6.62 -12.29
C GLY A 216 -5.74 -7.22 -13.69
N THR A 217 -6.77 -7.08 -14.53
CA THR A 217 -6.79 -7.64 -15.89
C THR A 217 -6.14 -6.74 -16.95
N GLY A 218 -5.71 -7.35 -18.07
CA GLY A 218 -5.11 -6.62 -19.20
C GLY A 218 -6.08 -5.67 -19.93
N THR A 219 -7.40 -5.89 -19.84
CA THR A 219 -8.40 -5.04 -20.51
C THR A 219 -8.37 -3.61 -19.98
N LEU A 220 -8.37 -3.45 -18.65
CA LEU A 220 -8.30 -2.13 -18.02
C LEU A 220 -6.92 -1.48 -18.26
N ALA A 221 -5.84 -2.25 -18.32
CA ALA A 221 -4.52 -1.72 -18.67
C ALA A 221 -4.52 -1.04 -20.05
N ASN A 222 -5.22 -1.61 -21.04
CA ASN A 222 -5.34 -1.01 -22.37
C ASN A 222 -6.14 0.30 -22.37
N GLU A 223 -7.22 0.37 -21.60
CA GLU A 223 -8.01 1.61 -21.46
C GLU A 223 -7.19 2.72 -20.79
N ILE A 224 -6.42 2.36 -19.75
CA ILE A 224 -5.49 3.27 -19.09
C ILE A 224 -4.38 3.71 -20.07
N ALA A 225 -3.84 2.80 -20.87
CA ALA A 225 -2.80 3.11 -21.87
C ALA A 225 -3.31 4.09 -22.95
N ALA A 226 -4.53 3.86 -23.45
CA ALA A 226 -5.17 4.75 -24.40
C ALA A 226 -5.36 6.16 -23.83
N TRP A 227 -5.75 6.27 -22.56
CA TRP A 227 -5.84 7.56 -21.87
C TRP A 227 -4.49 8.21 -21.60
N ALA A 228 -3.49 7.42 -21.19
CA ALA A 228 -2.14 7.92 -20.89
C ALA A 228 -1.45 8.49 -22.13
N GLY A 229 -1.74 7.95 -23.32
CA GLY A 229 -1.21 8.47 -24.59
C GLY A 229 0.32 8.40 -24.69
N GLY A 230 0.95 7.45 -24.00
CA GLY A 230 2.40 7.31 -23.92
C GLY A 230 3.09 8.21 -22.90
N GLU A 231 2.36 9.07 -22.20
CA GLU A 231 2.93 9.89 -21.13
C GLU A 231 3.15 9.12 -19.83
N LYS A 232 4.16 9.56 -19.07
CA LYS A 232 4.46 9.06 -17.74
C LYS A 232 3.32 9.32 -16.78
N CYS A 233 2.96 8.31 -16.01
CA CYS A 233 1.84 8.36 -15.06
C CYS A 233 2.29 8.03 -13.64
N MET A 234 1.63 8.67 -12.67
CA MET A 234 1.63 8.23 -11.27
C MET A 234 0.33 7.50 -10.96
N LEU A 235 0.42 6.29 -10.43
CA LEU A 235 -0.72 5.52 -9.94
C LEU A 235 -0.92 5.79 -8.45
N VAL A 236 -2.13 6.20 -8.07
CA VAL A 236 -2.48 6.55 -6.69
C VAL A 236 -3.77 5.87 -6.23
N GLY A 237 -3.92 5.72 -4.92
CA GLY A 237 -5.16 5.26 -4.30
C GLY A 237 -5.08 5.40 -2.78
N LEU A 238 -5.93 6.25 -2.19
CA LEU A 238 -5.86 6.58 -0.76
C LEU A 238 -6.66 5.66 0.16
N HIS A 239 -7.56 4.86 -0.41
CA HIS A 239 -8.37 3.89 0.31
C HIS A 239 -8.46 2.62 -0.53
N ALA A 240 -7.31 2.02 -0.82
CA ALA A 240 -7.21 0.80 -1.59
C ALA A 240 -7.73 -0.40 -0.77
N CYS A 241 -9.05 -0.57 -0.72
CA CYS A 241 -9.75 -1.58 0.07
C CYS A 241 -9.44 -3.00 -0.39
N GLY A 242 -9.17 -3.90 0.57
CA GLY A 242 -8.95 -5.32 0.28
C GLY A 242 -7.85 -5.56 -0.76
N ASN A 243 -8.20 -6.36 -1.78
CA ASN A 243 -7.33 -6.72 -2.90
C ASN A 243 -7.07 -5.56 -3.90
N LEU A 244 -7.74 -4.41 -3.78
CA LEU A 244 -7.48 -3.27 -4.67
C LEU A 244 -6.00 -2.84 -4.63
N SER A 245 -5.42 -2.79 -3.43
CA SER A 245 -3.99 -2.48 -3.27
C SER A 245 -3.11 -3.47 -4.04
N GLU A 246 -3.42 -4.77 -4.00
CA GLU A 246 -2.69 -5.81 -4.73
C GLU A 246 -2.84 -5.64 -6.25
N HIS A 247 -4.04 -5.32 -6.74
CA HIS A 247 -4.26 -5.03 -8.16
C HIS A 247 -3.49 -3.79 -8.61
N MET A 248 -3.48 -2.71 -7.82
CA MET A 248 -2.68 -1.51 -8.11
C MET A 248 -1.20 -1.83 -8.23
N LEU A 249 -0.66 -2.65 -7.31
CA LEU A 249 0.72 -3.09 -7.34
C LEU A 249 1.03 -3.89 -8.62
N ARG A 250 0.11 -4.77 -9.06
CA ARG A 250 0.25 -5.51 -10.33
C ARG A 250 0.22 -4.58 -11.53
N TYR A 251 -0.72 -3.63 -11.61
CA TYR A 251 -0.73 -2.63 -12.69
C TYR A 251 0.57 -1.82 -12.72
N PHE A 252 1.05 -1.38 -11.56
CA PHE A 252 2.33 -0.72 -11.46
C PHE A 252 3.44 -1.60 -12.03
N THR A 253 3.59 -2.86 -11.64
CA THR A 253 4.69 -3.69 -12.13
C THR A 253 4.57 -4.08 -13.61
N THR A 254 3.36 -4.27 -14.14
CA THR A 254 3.14 -4.75 -15.51
C THR A 254 2.94 -3.64 -16.56
N THR A 255 2.70 -2.39 -16.17
CA THR A 255 2.31 -1.31 -17.10
C THR A 255 3.43 -0.27 -17.26
N PRO A 256 4.22 -0.27 -18.36
CA PRO A 256 5.49 0.47 -18.45
C PRO A 256 5.42 1.97 -18.13
N PHE A 257 4.41 2.67 -18.62
CA PHE A 257 4.26 4.12 -18.46
C PHE A 257 3.82 4.57 -17.05
N ILE A 258 3.44 3.64 -16.16
CA ILE A 258 3.21 3.94 -14.74
C ILE A 258 4.57 3.94 -14.03
N GLU A 259 5.16 5.11 -13.83
CA GLU A 259 6.52 5.26 -13.29
C GLU A 259 6.56 5.42 -11.77
N CYS A 260 5.49 5.94 -11.15
CA CYS A 260 5.40 6.16 -9.70
C CYS A 260 4.13 5.53 -9.11
N LEU A 261 4.22 5.09 -7.85
CA LEU A 261 3.12 4.50 -7.08
C LEU A 261 2.96 5.20 -5.73
N GLY A 262 1.71 5.45 -5.33
CA GLY A 262 1.32 5.83 -3.97
C GLY A 262 0.02 5.17 -3.55
N ALA A 263 0.08 4.09 -2.76
CA ALA A 263 -1.09 3.29 -2.39
C ALA A 263 -1.25 3.18 -0.87
N VAL A 264 -2.39 3.60 -0.34
CA VAL A 264 -2.78 3.44 1.07
C VAL A 264 -3.84 2.35 1.18
N GLY A 265 -3.53 1.27 1.90
CA GLY A 265 -4.48 0.21 2.20
C GLY A 265 -5.35 0.54 3.41
N CYS A 266 -6.59 0.03 3.48
CA CYS A 266 -7.47 0.30 4.63
C CYS A 266 -8.33 -0.89 5.10
N CYS A 267 -9.13 -1.51 4.22
CA CYS A 267 -10.04 -2.60 4.59
C CYS A 267 -9.39 -3.97 4.43
N TYR A 268 -8.44 -4.32 5.30
CA TYR A 268 -7.71 -5.58 5.22
C TYR A 268 -8.60 -6.82 5.42
N ASN A 269 -9.74 -6.69 6.10
CA ASN A 269 -10.74 -7.75 6.23
C ASN A 269 -11.35 -8.21 4.88
N HIS A 270 -11.10 -7.49 3.79
CA HIS A 270 -11.50 -7.87 2.42
C HIS A 270 -10.33 -8.39 1.57
N ILE A 271 -9.16 -8.62 2.16
CA ILE A 271 -8.06 -9.33 1.49
C ILE A 271 -8.51 -10.77 1.22
N VAL A 272 -8.28 -11.24 0.01
CA VAL A 272 -8.57 -12.61 -0.40
C VAL A 272 -7.29 -13.44 -0.25
N PRO A 273 -7.28 -14.47 0.62
CA PRO A 273 -6.10 -15.30 0.82
C PRO A 273 -5.83 -16.20 -0.40
N LEU A 274 -4.58 -16.62 -0.54
CA LEU A 274 -4.15 -17.64 -1.48
C LEU A 274 -4.96 -18.93 -1.28
N SER A 275 -5.58 -19.42 -2.34
CA SER A 275 -6.36 -20.66 -2.37
C SER A 275 -6.37 -21.25 -3.80
N ASP A 276 -6.91 -22.47 -3.96
CA ASP A 276 -7.11 -23.08 -5.28
C ASP A 276 -8.00 -22.21 -6.18
N SER A 277 -9.00 -21.53 -5.59
CA SER A 277 -9.88 -20.60 -6.30
C SER A 277 -9.27 -19.21 -6.52
N CYS A 278 -8.22 -18.85 -5.77
CA CYS A 278 -7.50 -17.58 -5.88
C CYS A 278 -5.98 -17.78 -5.77
N PRO A 279 -5.31 -18.32 -6.81
CA PRO A 279 -3.86 -18.61 -6.79
C PRO A 279 -2.98 -17.35 -6.70
N ASN A 280 -3.58 -16.19 -6.97
CA ASN A 280 -2.94 -14.87 -6.90
C ASN A 280 -3.27 -14.09 -5.62
N GLY A 281 -4.00 -14.70 -4.69
CA GLY A 281 -4.36 -14.10 -3.41
C GLY A 281 -3.17 -13.94 -2.47
N PHE A 282 -3.43 -13.28 -1.33
CA PHE A 282 -2.45 -12.96 -0.31
C PHE A 282 -1.85 -14.21 0.37
N PRO A 283 -0.53 -14.24 0.66
CA PRO A 283 0.48 -13.22 0.34
C PRO A 283 0.80 -13.15 -1.16
N ILE A 284 1.12 -11.97 -1.67
CA ILE A 284 1.40 -11.78 -3.10
C ILE A 284 2.89 -11.83 -3.45
N SER A 285 3.79 -11.65 -2.48
CA SER A 285 5.25 -11.79 -2.70
C SER A 285 5.72 -13.24 -2.63
N ALA A 286 6.74 -13.58 -3.41
CA ALA A 286 7.38 -14.89 -3.33
C ALA A 286 8.03 -15.08 -1.95
N LYS A 287 8.71 -14.05 -1.42
CA LYS A 287 9.45 -14.13 -0.17
C LYS A 287 8.56 -14.43 1.05
N MET A 288 7.34 -13.90 1.10
CA MET A 288 6.39 -14.21 2.18
C MET A 288 5.64 -15.52 1.92
N ARG A 289 5.40 -15.91 0.66
CA ARG A 289 4.85 -17.23 0.28
C ARG A 289 5.79 -18.36 0.71
N ASP A 290 7.08 -18.23 0.45
CA ASP A 290 8.10 -19.24 0.81
C ASP A 290 8.16 -19.48 2.32
N ARG A 291 7.88 -18.43 3.11
CA ARG A 291 7.81 -18.50 4.58
C ARG A 291 6.44 -18.96 5.10
N LYS A 292 5.54 -19.38 4.20
CA LYS A 292 4.18 -19.88 4.49
C LYS A 292 3.38 -18.90 5.35
N LEU A 293 3.46 -17.61 5.03
CA LEU A 293 2.65 -16.60 5.70
C LEU A 293 1.17 -16.90 5.47
N THR A 294 0.41 -16.92 6.56
CA THR A 294 -1.05 -16.98 6.56
C THR A 294 -1.58 -15.99 7.59
N LEU A 295 -2.72 -15.36 7.30
CA LEU A 295 -3.47 -14.54 8.24
C LEU A 295 -4.92 -15.02 8.22
N SER A 296 -5.50 -15.24 9.39
CA SER A 296 -6.91 -15.62 9.47
C SER A 296 -7.82 -14.41 9.16
N ALA A 297 -9.11 -14.66 8.89
CA ALA A 297 -10.11 -13.60 8.76
C ALA A 297 -10.17 -12.70 10.00
N THR A 298 -10.01 -13.28 11.20
CA THR A 298 -9.94 -12.51 12.46
C THR A 298 -8.72 -11.61 12.48
N ALA A 299 -7.54 -12.11 12.11
CA ALA A 299 -6.31 -11.31 12.05
C ALA A 299 -6.48 -10.14 11.07
N LEU A 300 -7.00 -10.39 9.86
CA LEU A 300 -7.27 -9.33 8.88
C LEU A 300 -8.26 -8.27 9.40
N MET A 301 -9.25 -8.68 10.18
CA MET A 301 -10.18 -7.77 10.86
C MET A 301 -9.49 -6.94 11.94
N THR A 302 -8.58 -7.53 12.74
CA THR A 302 -7.82 -6.77 13.74
C THR A 302 -6.95 -5.73 13.10
N GLY A 303 -6.35 -6.03 11.93
CA GLY A 303 -5.63 -5.06 11.10
C GLY A 303 -6.44 -3.81 10.75
N CYS A 304 -7.78 -3.84 10.83
CA CYS A 304 -8.64 -2.68 10.57
C CYS A 304 -8.94 -1.84 11.83
N GLN A 305 -8.54 -2.29 13.03
CA GLN A 305 -8.81 -1.64 14.30
C GLN A 305 -7.75 -0.60 14.69
N ALA A 306 -8.17 0.40 15.48
CA ALA A 306 -7.30 1.47 15.99
C ALA A 306 -7.53 1.68 17.50
N PRO A 307 -7.04 0.77 18.36
CA PRO A 307 -7.29 0.80 19.80
C PRO A 307 -6.84 2.10 20.48
N ASN A 308 -5.73 2.70 20.04
CA ASN A 308 -5.25 3.98 20.59
C ASN A 308 -6.19 5.18 20.31
N ASN A 309 -7.22 5.02 19.46
CA ASN A 309 -8.21 6.06 19.17
C ASN A 309 -9.54 5.82 19.91
N TRP A 310 -9.64 4.78 20.75
CA TRP A 310 -10.83 4.57 21.55
C TRP A 310 -10.93 5.60 22.67
N GLU A 311 -12.16 5.84 23.12
CA GLU A 311 -12.39 6.67 24.30
C GLU A 311 -11.67 6.06 25.50
N LYS A 312 -11.00 6.91 26.28
CA LYS A 312 -10.31 6.46 27.48
C LYS A 312 -11.30 5.89 28.48
N ALA A 313 -10.92 4.80 29.13
CA ALA A 313 -11.69 4.21 30.21
C ALA A 313 -11.97 5.24 31.32
N ASP A 314 -13.24 5.37 31.69
CA ASP A 314 -13.70 6.21 32.79
C ASP A 314 -14.47 5.33 33.77
N PRO A 315 -13.85 4.92 34.90
CA PRO A 315 -14.49 4.04 35.87
C PRO A 315 -15.76 4.64 36.50
N SER A 316 -15.95 5.96 36.43
CA SER A 316 -17.15 6.64 36.94
C SER A 316 -18.37 6.52 36.03
N LYS A 317 -18.18 6.10 34.77
CA LYS A 317 -19.26 5.89 33.80
C LYS A 317 -19.69 4.44 33.77
N GLU A 318 -20.90 4.20 33.28
CA GLU A 318 -21.34 2.85 32.93
C GLU A 318 -20.46 2.25 31.85
N GLU A 319 -20.43 0.91 31.79
CA GLU A 319 -19.70 0.20 30.76
C GLU A 319 -20.20 0.55 29.35
N SER A 320 -19.27 0.59 28.40
CA SER A 320 -19.59 1.01 27.04
C SER A 320 -20.60 0.05 26.40
N VAL A 321 -21.57 0.59 25.66
CA VAL A 321 -22.51 -0.22 24.86
C VAL A 321 -21.77 -1.15 23.89
N TYR A 322 -20.55 -0.79 23.48
CA TYR A 322 -19.70 -1.61 22.62
C TYR A 322 -19.18 -2.87 23.34
N SER A 323 -18.70 -2.75 24.58
CA SER A 323 -18.29 -3.90 25.41
C SER A 323 -19.47 -4.83 25.64
N LYS A 324 -20.60 -4.27 26.10
CA LYS A 324 -21.85 -5.00 26.34
C LYS A 324 -22.33 -5.75 25.10
N ARG A 325 -22.25 -5.13 23.92
CA ARG A 325 -22.61 -5.77 22.65
C ARG A 325 -21.75 -6.99 22.34
N ARG A 326 -20.45 -6.96 22.64
CA ARG A 326 -19.57 -8.12 22.42
C ARG A 326 -19.84 -9.23 23.41
N PHE A 327 -20.04 -8.89 24.67
CA PHE A 327 -20.44 -9.85 25.69
C PHE A 327 -21.75 -10.54 25.28
N TYR A 328 -22.79 -9.78 24.91
CA TYR A 328 -24.06 -10.34 24.43
C TYR A 328 -23.92 -11.17 23.17
N ARG A 329 -23.03 -10.79 22.24
CA ARG A 329 -22.76 -11.62 21.05
C ARG A 329 -22.12 -12.96 21.45
N ALA A 330 -21.14 -12.95 22.37
CA ALA A 330 -20.48 -14.16 22.83
C ALA A 330 -21.41 -15.06 23.65
N LEU A 331 -22.22 -14.46 24.52
CA LEU A 331 -23.25 -15.17 25.28
C LEU A 331 -24.28 -15.81 24.36
N LEU A 332 -24.72 -15.11 23.32
CA LEU A 332 -25.66 -15.68 22.34
C LEU A 332 -25.08 -16.88 21.59
N GLU A 333 -23.80 -16.81 21.14
CA GLU A 333 -23.15 -17.99 20.53
C GLU A 333 -23.09 -19.16 21.51
N LYS A 334 -22.85 -18.90 22.81
CA LYS A 334 -22.85 -19.94 23.83
C LYS A 334 -24.22 -20.59 23.99
N VAL A 335 -25.30 -19.80 23.99
CA VAL A 335 -26.68 -20.33 24.03
C VAL A 335 -26.94 -21.20 22.80
N PHE A 336 -26.61 -20.73 21.59
CA PHE A 336 -26.80 -21.51 20.38
C PHE A 336 -26.01 -22.82 20.39
N PHE A 337 -24.76 -22.77 20.83
CA PHE A 337 -23.92 -23.95 20.97
C PHE A 337 -24.54 -25.00 21.93
N ASP A 338 -24.95 -24.59 23.12
CA ASP A 338 -25.56 -25.50 24.10
C ASP A 338 -26.88 -26.09 23.63
N LYS A 339 -27.59 -25.34 22.77
CA LYS A 339 -28.86 -25.75 22.16
C LYS A 339 -28.69 -26.52 20.85
N SER A 340 -27.45 -26.80 20.45
CA SER A 340 -27.13 -27.46 19.18
C SER A 340 -27.73 -26.73 17.96
N ILE A 341 -27.80 -25.40 18.02
CA ILE A 341 -28.18 -24.53 16.92
C ILE A 341 -26.89 -24.17 16.17
N GLU A 342 -26.69 -24.78 15.02
CA GLU A 342 -25.50 -24.54 14.21
C GLU A 342 -25.65 -23.24 13.39
N LEU A 343 -24.75 -22.29 13.64
CA LEU A 343 -24.51 -21.19 12.73
C LEU A 343 -23.38 -21.54 11.77
N ASP A 344 -23.44 -20.98 10.56
CA ASP A 344 -22.30 -21.04 9.65
C ASP A 344 -21.08 -20.36 10.30
N LYS A 345 -20.02 -21.14 10.50
CA LYS A 345 -18.77 -20.65 11.11
C LYS A 345 -17.85 -19.98 10.10
N GLN A 346 -17.98 -20.30 8.82
CA GLN A 346 -17.21 -19.69 7.73
C GLN A 346 -17.84 -18.35 7.35
N ASP A 347 -19.14 -18.33 7.11
CA ASP A 347 -19.93 -17.14 6.83
C ASP A 347 -20.76 -16.73 8.05
N ARG A 348 -20.05 -16.36 9.13
CA ARG A 348 -20.72 -15.96 10.38
C ARG A 348 -21.78 -14.89 10.13
N PRO A 349 -23.04 -15.13 10.50
CA PRO A 349 -24.10 -14.22 10.14
C PRO A 349 -23.96 -12.90 10.89
N VAL A 350 -24.22 -11.82 10.16
CA VAL A 350 -24.22 -10.45 10.67
C VAL A 350 -25.64 -9.90 10.61
N TRP A 351 -26.06 -9.19 11.64
CA TRP A 351 -27.36 -8.52 11.68
C TRP A 351 -27.27 -7.12 12.26
N GLY A 352 -28.23 -6.28 11.87
CA GLY A 352 -28.39 -4.94 12.42
C GLY A 352 -28.99 -4.97 13.83
N VAL A 353 -28.24 -4.40 14.78
CA VAL A 353 -28.67 -4.15 16.17
C VAL A 353 -29.20 -2.72 16.27
N ARG A 354 -30.39 -2.55 16.84
CA ARG A 354 -31.05 -1.25 17.07
C ARG A 354 -30.77 -0.77 18.50
N LYS A 355 -30.92 0.53 18.75
CA LYS A 355 -30.65 1.15 20.06
C LYS A 355 -31.40 0.47 21.22
N GLY A 356 -32.65 0.05 21.01
CA GLY A 356 -33.47 -0.63 22.03
C GLY A 356 -33.10 -2.09 22.27
N ASP A 357 -32.35 -2.73 21.38
CA ASP A 357 -32.00 -4.15 21.47
C ASP A 357 -30.94 -4.38 22.54
N MET A 358 -30.16 -3.36 22.89
CA MET A 358 -29.10 -3.41 23.92
C MET A 358 -29.60 -3.21 25.35
N ALA A 359 -30.91 -3.04 25.55
CA ALA A 359 -31.49 -2.80 26.87
C ALA A 359 -31.43 -4.05 27.79
N SER A 360 -31.47 -5.25 27.23
CA SER A 360 -31.26 -6.52 27.95
C SER A 360 -30.80 -7.62 26.99
N PHE A 361 -30.21 -8.70 27.53
CA PHE A 361 -29.79 -9.82 26.69
C PHE A 361 -30.98 -10.47 25.97
N THR A 362 -32.13 -10.59 26.64
CA THR A 362 -33.36 -11.13 26.04
C THR A 362 -33.77 -10.39 24.77
N LYS A 363 -33.73 -9.04 24.78
CA LYS A 363 -34.07 -8.23 23.59
C LYS A 363 -33.04 -8.40 22.48
N PHE A 364 -31.76 -8.42 22.84
CA PHE A 364 -30.67 -8.65 21.91
C PHE A 364 -30.81 -10.02 21.21
N ALA A 365 -31.03 -11.08 21.99
CA ALA A 365 -31.21 -12.44 21.50
C ALA A 365 -32.48 -12.58 20.65
N SER A 366 -33.61 -12.01 21.09
CA SER A 366 -34.86 -11.98 20.32
C SER A 366 -34.69 -11.34 18.94
N ARG A 367 -33.93 -10.24 18.85
CA ARG A 367 -33.62 -9.59 17.58
C ARG A 367 -32.77 -10.50 16.70
N ALA A 368 -31.72 -11.07 17.25
CA ALA A 368 -30.81 -11.96 16.53
C ALA A 368 -31.55 -13.18 15.98
N MET A 369 -32.30 -13.90 16.82
CA MET A 369 -33.08 -15.08 16.41
C MET A 369 -34.05 -14.76 15.27
N HIS A 370 -34.77 -13.63 15.35
CA HIS A 370 -35.63 -13.18 14.26
C HIS A 370 -34.86 -12.93 12.96
N CYS A 371 -33.70 -12.27 13.03
CA CYS A 371 -32.87 -12.01 11.85
C CYS A 371 -32.25 -13.28 11.25
N LEU A 372 -32.02 -14.30 12.07
CA LEU A 372 -31.43 -15.58 11.69
C LEU A 372 -32.49 -16.63 11.30
N GLY A 373 -33.79 -16.32 11.43
CA GLY A 373 -34.86 -17.29 11.19
C GLY A 373 -34.92 -18.43 12.22
N ILE A 374 -34.39 -18.21 13.42
CA ILE A 374 -34.41 -19.19 14.52
C ILE A 374 -35.74 -19.07 15.25
N ASP A 375 -36.43 -20.20 15.43
CA ASP A 375 -37.70 -20.25 16.15
C ASP A 375 -37.51 -19.87 17.62
N LYS A 376 -38.34 -18.92 18.10
CA LYS A 376 -38.34 -18.48 19.49
C LYS A 376 -38.80 -19.57 20.46
N SER A 377 -39.50 -20.61 19.99
CA SER A 377 -39.83 -21.76 20.85
C SER A 377 -38.61 -22.57 21.27
N ASN A 378 -37.48 -22.44 20.57
CA ASN A 378 -36.26 -23.20 20.87
C ASN A 378 -35.52 -22.67 22.10
N ILE A 379 -35.73 -21.39 22.45
CA ILE A 379 -35.05 -20.71 23.55
C ILE A 379 -36.03 -19.72 24.20
N SER A 380 -36.47 -20.03 25.41
CA SER A 380 -37.38 -19.18 26.18
C SER A 380 -36.68 -17.97 26.81
N ASP A 381 -37.45 -16.91 27.10
CA ASP A 381 -36.94 -15.72 27.78
C ASP A 381 -36.38 -16.03 29.18
N ALA A 382 -36.95 -17.03 29.87
CA ALA A 382 -36.47 -17.49 31.18
C ALA A 382 -35.06 -18.10 31.07
N GLU A 383 -34.82 -18.93 30.06
CA GLU A 383 -33.50 -19.51 29.81
C GLU A 383 -32.47 -18.42 29.47
N LEU A 384 -32.84 -17.43 28.66
CA LEU A 384 -31.95 -16.31 28.35
C LEU A 384 -31.53 -15.53 29.61
N LEU A 385 -32.45 -15.33 30.55
CA LEU A 385 -32.15 -14.70 31.85
C LEU A 385 -31.23 -15.57 32.71
N GLU A 386 -31.43 -16.89 32.73
CA GLU A 386 -30.53 -17.82 33.43
C GLU A 386 -29.10 -17.80 32.85
N TYR A 387 -28.97 -17.70 31.52
CA TYR A 387 -27.67 -17.55 30.86
C TYR A 387 -27.02 -16.21 31.20
N GLU A 388 -27.76 -15.10 31.17
CA GLU A 388 -27.24 -13.78 31.54
C GLU A 388 -26.72 -13.78 32.98
N ALA A 389 -27.48 -14.33 33.93
CA ALA A 389 -27.05 -14.45 35.33
C ALA A 389 -25.84 -15.38 35.50
N ARG A 390 -25.79 -16.53 34.80
CA ARG A 390 -24.67 -17.48 34.91
C ARG A 390 -23.34 -16.90 34.43
N TYR A 391 -23.38 -15.99 33.46
CA TYR A 391 -22.20 -15.44 32.81
C TYR A 391 -21.95 -13.96 33.13
N GLU A 392 -22.63 -13.39 34.12
CA GLU A 392 -22.55 -11.95 34.45
C GLU A 392 -21.10 -11.47 34.69
N ASP A 393 -20.29 -12.28 35.37
CA ASP A 393 -18.88 -11.97 35.66
C ASP A 393 -17.93 -12.14 34.45
N CYS A 394 -18.45 -12.54 33.28
CA CYS A 394 -17.64 -12.78 32.08
C CYS A 394 -17.54 -11.59 31.14
N GLU A 395 -18.29 -10.50 31.36
CA GLU A 395 -18.24 -9.30 30.50
C GLU A 395 -16.81 -8.75 30.41
N GLY A 396 -16.15 -8.52 31.55
CA GLY A 396 -14.77 -8.05 31.58
C GLY A 396 -13.77 -9.01 30.95
N LYS A 397 -13.99 -10.32 31.08
CA LYS A 397 -13.13 -11.35 30.44
C LYS A 397 -13.21 -11.26 28.92
N VAL A 398 -14.43 -11.14 28.38
CA VAL A 398 -14.66 -10.99 26.93
C VAL A 398 -14.09 -9.66 26.43
N ALA A 399 -14.20 -8.58 27.20
CA ALA A 399 -13.61 -7.29 26.87
C ALA A 399 -12.08 -7.37 26.74
N ILE A 400 -11.40 -8.00 27.70
CA ILE A 400 -9.93 -8.19 27.67
C ILE A 400 -9.51 -9.10 26.52
N LEU A 401 -10.17 -10.25 26.31
CA LEU A 401 -9.87 -11.15 25.18
C LEU A 401 -9.97 -10.43 23.83
N TRP A 402 -11.02 -9.62 23.66
CA TRP A 402 -11.17 -8.80 22.48
C TRP A 402 -10.04 -7.76 22.35
N THR A 403 -9.70 -7.09 23.44
CA THR A 403 -8.61 -6.11 23.45
C THR A 403 -7.31 -6.77 23.02
N LEU A 404 -6.91 -7.89 23.62
CA LEU A 404 -5.69 -8.62 23.24
C LEU A 404 -5.63 -8.92 21.74
N SER A 405 -6.75 -9.39 21.15
CA SER A 405 -6.87 -9.62 19.71
C SER A 405 -6.53 -8.37 18.90
N VAL A 406 -7.12 -7.23 19.25
CA VAL A 406 -6.94 -6.01 18.46
C VAL A 406 -5.64 -5.27 18.70
N LEU A 407 -4.91 -5.54 19.80
CA LEU A 407 -3.57 -4.96 20.00
C LEU A 407 -2.60 -5.40 18.89
N CYS A 408 -2.87 -6.55 18.25
CA CYS A 408 -2.11 -7.01 17.09
C CYS A 408 -2.36 -6.18 15.81
N CYS A 409 -3.25 -5.17 15.82
CA CYS A 409 -3.63 -4.44 14.60
C CYS A 409 -2.45 -3.85 13.83
N LYS A 410 -1.51 -3.19 14.52
CA LYS A 410 -0.35 -2.55 13.92
C LYS A 410 0.64 -3.58 13.38
N VAL A 411 0.83 -4.70 14.08
CA VAL A 411 1.67 -5.82 13.62
C VAL A 411 1.07 -6.48 12.37
N VAL A 412 -0.23 -6.79 12.37
CA VAL A 412 -0.91 -7.36 11.20
C VAL A 412 -0.77 -6.44 9.98
N GLU A 413 -1.03 -5.15 10.15
CA GLU A 413 -0.85 -4.18 9.06
C GLU A 413 0.61 -4.10 8.59
N SER A 414 1.58 -4.27 9.50
CA SER A 414 3.01 -4.31 9.17
C SER A 414 3.38 -5.54 8.34
N VAL A 415 2.82 -6.71 8.67
CA VAL A 415 2.97 -7.94 7.88
C VAL A 415 2.44 -7.76 6.47
N ILE A 416 1.25 -7.17 6.33
CA ILE A 416 0.63 -6.93 5.02
C ILE A 416 1.45 -5.90 4.22
N ALA A 417 1.92 -4.82 4.86
CA ALA A 417 2.77 -3.83 4.21
C ALA A 417 4.10 -4.43 3.75
N LEU A 418 4.68 -5.34 4.54
CA LEU A 418 5.94 -6.01 4.21
C LEU A 418 5.79 -6.99 3.03
N ASP A 419 4.68 -7.72 2.95
CA ASP A 419 4.36 -8.55 1.77
C ASP A 419 4.29 -7.70 0.49
N ARG A 420 3.61 -6.56 0.55
CA ARG A 420 3.50 -5.63 -0.58
C ARG A 420 4.85 -4.98 -0.92
N TYR A 421 5.66 -4.64 0.07
CA TYR A 421 7.03 -4.15 -0.11
C TYR A 421 7.86 -5.18 -0.87
N TRP A 422 7.84 -6.46 -0.44
CA TRP A 422 8.59 -7.52 -1.10
C TRP A 422 8.13 -7.77 -2.52
N PHE A 423 6.82 -7.76 -2.77
CA PHE A 423 6.29 -7.88 -4.13
C PHE A 423 6.87 -6.80 -5.05
N LEU A 424 6.91 -5.54 -4.60
CA LEU A 424 7.48 -4.44 -5.38
C LEU A 424 8.97 -4.63 -5.63
N VAL A 425 9.75 -4.98 -4.60
CA VAL A 425 11.19 -5.21 -4.71
C VAL A 425 11.51 -6.38 -5.66
N GLU A 426 10.81 -7.50 -5.52
CA GLU A 426 10.95 -8.69 -6.37
C GLU A 426 10.66 -8.39 -7.84
N ASN A 427 9.75 -7.44 -8.10
CA ASN A 427 9.38 -7.01 -9.45
C ASN A 427 10.19 -5.80 -9.93
N GLY A 428 11.37 -5.55 -9.35
CA GLY A 428 12.33 -4.56 -9.84
C GLY A 428 11.98 -3.10 -9.55
N ALA A 429 10.99 -2.85 -8.68
CA ALA A 429 10.70 -1.51 -8.22
C ALA A 429 11.85 -0.94 -7.39
N GLN A 430 11.96 0.38 -7.38
CA GLN A 430 12.98 1.12 -6.68
C GLN A 430 12.38 2.15 -5.75
N ASN A 431 13.21 2.66 -4.83
CA ASN A 431 12.79 3.63 -3.83
C ASN A 431 11.53 3.17 -3.07
N VAL A 432 11.39 1.85 -2.93
CA VAL A 432 10.26 1.24 -2.23
C VAL A 432 10.35 1.60 -0.76
N ASP A 433 9.25 2.13 -0.22
CA ASP A 433 9.13 2.53 1.18
C ASP A 433 7.67 2.46 1.65
N VAL A 434 7.46 2.48 2.96
CA VAL A 434 6.15 2.50 3.61
C VAL A 434 6.09 3.72 4.52
N LEU A 435 5.35 4.74 4.09
CA LEU A 435 5.36 6.06 4.70
C LEU A 435 4.12 6.31 5.55
N PRO A 436 4.23 6.65 6.85
CA PRO A 436 3.11 7.14 7.63
C PRO A 436 2.78 8.58 7.21
N ILE A 437 1.93 8.75 6.20
CA ILE A 437 1.65 10.08 5.61
C ILE A 437 0.56 10.86 6.36
N PHE A 438 -0.37 10.18 7.03
CA PHE A 438 -1.46 10.82 7.78
C PHE A 438 -1.19 10.84 9.28
N ASP A 439 -1.78 11.81 9.98
CA ASP A 439 -1.86 11.77 11.44
C ASP A 439 -2.69 10.55 11.85
N TYR A 440 -2.08 9.62 12.57
CA TYR A 440 -2.72 8.38 13.01
C TYR A 440 -3.97 8.62 13.87
N LYS A 441 -4.01 9.71 14.66
CA LYS A 441 -5.19 10.06 15.47
C LYS A 441 -6.39 10.46 14.62
N ILE A 442 -6.14 11.00 13.43
CA ILE A 442 -7.17 11.44 12.48
C ILE A 442 -7.51 10.31 11.49
N SER A 443 -6.48 9.69 10.90
CA SER A 443 -6.60 8.55 9.99
C SER A 443 -5.64 7.42 10.37
N PRO A 444 -6.10 6.40 11.12
CA PRO A 444 -5.26 5.29 11.56
C PRO A 444 -4.65 4.45 10.44
N ARG A 445 -5.27 4.47 9.24
CA ARG A 445 -4.73 3.82 8.03
C ARG A 445 -3.79 4.81 7.35
N ASN A 446 -2.67 5.08 8.00
CA ASN A 446 -1.76 6.15 7.58
C ASN A 446 -0.56 5.69 6.77
N LEU A 447 -0.37 4.39 6.56
CA LEU A 447 0.74 3.87 5.78
C LEU A 447 0.45 3.93 4.27
N MET A 448 1.29 4.67 3.54
CA MET A 448 1.33 4.66 2.09
C MET A 448 2.52 3.86 1.58
N LEU A 449 2.26 2.83 0.78
CA LEU A 449 3.28 2.16 -0.04
C LEU A 449 3.65 3.07 -1.21
N VAL A 450 4.94 3.33 -1.34
CA VAL A 450 5.49 4.14 -2.43
C VAL A 450 6.56 3.37 -3.17
N ALA A 451 6.63 3.59 -4.48
CA ALA A 451 7.65 2.99 -5.32
C ALA A 451 7.82 3.78 -6.63
N GLU A 452 9.00 3.64 -7.22
CA GLU A 452 9.35 4.18 -8.53
C GLU A 452 9.84 3.06 -9.44
N LYS A 453 9.58 3.17 -10.74
CA LYS A 453 10.15 2.25 -11.72
C LYS A 453 11.61 2.55 -11.92
N GLY A 454 12.41 1.50 -11.79
CA GLY A 454 13.85 1.58 -11.90
C GLY A 454 14.35 1.78 -13.32
N SER A 455 14.25 2.99 -13.86
CA SER A 455 15.18 3.39 -14.94
C SER A 455 16.61 3.49 -14.42
N TYR A 456 16.89 3.30 -13.12
CA TYR A 456 18.23 3.47 -12.55
C TYR A 456 19.27 2.50 -13.12
N LYS A 457 18.99 1.20 -13.24
CA LYS A 457 19.97 0.26 -13.84
C LYS A 457 20.34 0.67 -15.26
N LEU A 458 19.33 1.14 -15.99
CA LEU A 458 19.48 1.72 -17.32
C LEU A 458 20.24 3.06 -17.29
N ARG A 459 20.00 3.93 -16.30
CA ARG A 459 20.75 5.18 -16.06
C ARG A 459 22.21 4.90 -15.70
N VAL A 460 22.50 3.87 -14.91
CA VAL A 460 23.86 3.46 -14.57
C VAL A 460 24.56 2.94 -15.84
N LEU A 461 23.92 2.03 -16.59
CA LEU A 461 24.45 1.59 -17.88
C LEU A 461 24.74 2.78 -18.82
N LEU A 462 23.76 3.67 -19.00
CA LEU A 462 23.89 4.88 -19.83
C LEU A 462 24.97 5.84 -19.33
N PHE A 463 25.08 6.04 -18.03
CA PHE A 463 26.15 6.83 -17.42
C PHE A 463 27.51 6.21 -17.74
N ASP A 464 27.64 4.90 -17.59
CA ASP A 464 28.91 4.20 -17.83
C ASP A 464 29.31 4.21 -19.30
N LEU A 465 28.36 3.96 -20.22
CA LEU A 465 28.59 4.00 -21.67
C LEU A 465 29.18 5.35 -22.11
N ARG A 466 28.82 6.44 -21.43
CA ARG A 466 29.33 7.80 -21.69
C ARG A 466 30.61 8.15 -20.92
N ASN A 467 30.88 7.49 -19.80
CA ASN A 467 32.00 7.80 -18.92
C ASN A 467 33.12 6.74 -18.93
N LEU A 468 33.06 5.75 -19.81
CA LEU A 468 34.06 4.68 -19.96
C LEU A 468 35.52 5.18 -19.90
N ALA A 469 35.83 6.26 -20.61
CA ALA A 469 37.19 6.80 -20.68
C ALA A 469 37.58 7.67 -19.47
N LYS A 470 36.61 8.10 -18.66
CA LYS A 470 36.77 9.10 -17.60
C LYS A 470 36.56 8.55 -16.19
N ASP A 471 35.91 7.40 -16.05
CA ASP A 471 35.59 6.79 -14.76
C ASP A 471 35.97 5.30 -14.73
N VAL A 472 36.88 4.96 -13.81
CA VAL A 472 37.43 3.59 -13.67
C VAL A 472 36.35 2.59 -13.25
N ASN A 473 35.37 3.02 -12.46
CA ASN A 473 34.27 2.15 -12.04
C ASN A 473 33.31 1.83 -13.19
N SER A 474 33.02 2.83 -14.03
CA SER A 474 32.26 2.67 -15.29
C SER A 474 32.96 1.66 -16.20
N ALA A 475 34.27 1.78 -16.38
CA ALA A 475 35.06 0.83 -17.16
C ALA A 475 35.02 -0.59 -16.57
N LYS A 476 35.13 -0.72 -15.25
CA LYS A 476 35.07 -2.02 -14.57
C LYS A 476 33.72 -2.72 -14.79
N ARG A 477 32.60 -2.02 -14.61
CA ARG A 477 31.26 -2.58 -14.82
C ARG A 477 31.01 -2.97 -16.27
N LEU A 478 31.29 -2.07 -17.22
CA LEU A 478 31.09 -2.35 -18.64
C LEU A 478 31.95 -3.51 -19.13
N ASN A 479 33.19 -3.64 -18.67
CA ASN A 479 34.06 -4.75 -19.08
C ASN A 479 33.64 -6.09 -18.47
N SER A 480 32.75 -6.09 -17.47
CA SER A 480 32.21 -7.31 -16.86
C SER A 480 30.90 -7.79 -17.50
N THR A 481 30.33 -7.05 -18.45
CA THR A 481 29.16 -7.52 -19.20
C THR A 481 29.52 -8.64 -20.15
N THR A 482 28.60 -9.60 -20.30
CA THR A 482 28.75 -10.76 -21.19
C THR A 482 27.94 -10.63 -22.47
N ASP A 483 27.05 -9.64 -22.54
CA ASP A 483 26.20 -9.36 -23.68
C ASP A 483 26.77 -8.26 -24.58
N GLU A 484 26.66 -8.44 -25.89
CA GLU A 484 27.17 -7.48 -26.90
C GLU A 484 26.46 -6.12 -26.87
N HIS A 485 25.22 -6.07 -26.37
CA HIS A 485 24.48 -4.83 -26.16
C HIS A 485 24.61 -4.31 -24.73
N TYR A 486 25.45 -4.91 -23.87
CA TYR A 486 25.62 -4.56 -22.45
C TYR A 486 24.35 -4.80 -21.61
N ILE A 487 23.40 -5.61 -22.10
CA ILE A 487 22.20 -6.03 -21.36
C ILE A 487 22.48 -7.38 -20.69
N SER A 488 23.32 -7.34 -19.66
CA SER A 488 23.67 -8.48 -18.80
C SER A 488 24.07 -8.00 -17.40
N GLU A 489 24.52 -8.92 -16.55
CA GLU A 489 25.23 -8.59 -15.32
C GLU A 489 26.42 -7.65 -15.64
N PRO A 490 26.80 -6.74 -14.72
CA PRO A 490 26.25 -6.52 -13.38
C PRO A 490 24.96 -5.68 -13.37
N TYR A 491 24.54 -5.15 -14.53
CA TYR A 491 23.37 -4.28 -14.62
C TYR A 491 22.06 -5.07 -14.50
N PHE A 492 21.95 -6.19 -15.21
CA PHE A 492 20.73 -6.96 -15.36
C PHE A 492 20.98 -8.46 -15.13
N GLU A 493 20.32 -9.03 -14.14
CA GLU A 493 20.27 -10.50 -13.97
C GLU A 493 19.69 -11.17 -15.23
N PRO A 494 19.95 -12.46 -15.50
CA PRO A 494 19.53 -13.13 -16.73
C PRO A 494 18.04 -12.95 -17.10
N GLU A 495 17.14 -13.07 -16.12
CA GLU A 495 15.69 -12.86 -16.34
C GLU A 495 15.35 -11.39 -16.63
N GLN A 496 16.04 -10.45 -15.98
CA GLN A 496 15.87 -9.01 -16.21
C GLN A 496 16.38 -8.63 -17.60
N ALA A 497 17.53 -9.18 -18.01
CA ALA A 497 18.10 -8.96 -19.33
C ALA A 497 17.14 -9.44 -20.44
N LYS A 498 16.51 -10.61 -20.24
CA LYS A 498 15.49 -11.14 -21.14
C LYS A 498 14.29 -10.20 -21.24
N LEU A 499 13.78 -9.69 -20.11
CA LEU A 499 12.68 -8.73 -20.10
C LEU A 499 13.04 -7.46 -20.87
N VAL A 500 14.20 -6.85 -20.57
CA VAL A 500 14.66 -5.63 -21.26
C VAL A 500 14.80 -5.86 -22.77
N LYS A 501 15.45 -6.95 -23.18
CA LYS A 501 15.63 -7.28 -24.61
C LYS A 501 14.32 -7.54 -25.36
N SER A 502 13.33 -8.12 -24.67
CA SER A 502 12.03 -8.46 -25.26
C SER A 502 11.01 -7.32 -25.26
N ALA A 503 11.27 -6.23 -24.52
CA ALA A 503 10.39 -5.09 -24.45
C ALA A 503 10.15 -4.50 -25.85
N ILE A 504 8.90 -4.18 -26.18
CA ILE A 504 8.54 -3.61 -27.48
C ILE A 504 8.74 -2.09 -27.43
N VAL A 505 9.39 -1.55 -28.46
CA VAL A 505 9.66 -0.12 -28.59
C VAL A 505 9.04 0.46 -29.87
N ASP A 506 8.50 1.66 -29.71
CA ASP A 506 7.96 2.49 -30.78
C ASP A 506 8.63 3.87 -30.70
N VAL A 507 9.72 4.06 -31.46
CA VAL A 507 10.58 5.25 -31.36
C VAL A 507 10.94 5.82 -32.73
N GLU A 508 11.03 7.14 -32.80
CA GLU A 508 11.41 7.90 -34.00
C GLU A 508 12.80 8.51 -33.81
N PHE A 509 13.74 8.21 -34.71
CA PHE A 509 15.11 8.72 -34.65
C PHE A 509 15.38 9.73 -35.77
N ASN A 510 15.94 10.89 -35.42
CA ASN A 510 16.56 11.77 -36.40
C ASN A 510 17.90 11.17 -36.86
N ASN A 511 18.14 11.15 -38.17
CA ASN A 511 19.27 10.44 -38.79
C ASN A 511 20.68 11.01 -38.48
N HIS A 512 20.76 12.07 -37.67
CA HIS A 512 21.98 12.61 -37.10
C HIS A 512 22.07 12.26 -35.61
N LEU A 513 22.51 11.03 -35.31
CA LEU A 513 22.96 10.66 -33.96
C LEU A 513 24.34 11.32 -33.73
N ASP A 514 24.34 12.62 -33.45
CA ASP A 514 25.55 13.29 -32.96
C ASP A 514 25.73 12.93 -31.48
N PRO A 515 26.85 12.31 -31.09
CA PRO A 515 27.12 11.95 -29.70
C PRO A 515 27.19 13.14 -28.72
N ASN A 516 27.28 14.37 -29.26
CA ASN A 516 27.32 15.62 -28.50
C ASN A 516 26.09 16.53 -28.70
N ALA A 517 25.09 16.12 -29.51
CA ALA A 517 23.91 16.95 -29.69
C ALA A 517 23.02 16.94 -28.44
N GLU A 518 22.87 18.11 -27.82
CA GLU A 518 21.76 18.38 -26.91
C GLU A 518 20.47 18.23 -27.73
N HIS A 519 19.65 17.22 -27.42
CA HIS A 519 18.33 17.10 -28.02
C HIS A 519 17.45 18.25 -27.49
N GLU A 520 17.52 19.42 -28.14
CA GLU A 520 16.49 20.43 -27.99
C GLU A 520 15.17 19.88 -28.54
N LYS A 521 14.17 19.91 -27.66
CA LYS A 521 12.72 19.76 -27.86
C LYS A 521 12.27 19.34 -29.28
N LEU A 522 11.66 18.15 -29.34
CA LEU A 522 10.76 17.75 -30.43
C LEU A 522 9.77 18.88 -30.72
N VAL A 523 9.78 19.32 -31.98
CA VAL A 523 8.99 20.42 -32.53
C VAL A 523 7.50 20.18 -32.30
N THR A 524 6.89 21.04 -31.49
CA THR A 524 5.48 21.42 -31.62
C THR A 524 5.42 22.44 -32.75
N ASP A 525 4.74 22.15 -33.86
CA ASP A 525 4.06 23.20 -34.61
C ASP A 525 3.02 22.63 -35.58
N GLU A 526 1.86 23.29 -35.58
CA GLU A 526 0.81 23.18 -36.60
C GLU A 526 1.33 23.55 -37.99
N PRO A 527 0.71 23.05 -39.09
CA PRO A 527 1.21 23.32 -40.43
C PRO A 527 0.93 24.77 -40.84
N ARG A 528 1.99 25.56 -41.05
CA ARG A 528 1.92 26.78 -41.86
C ARG A 528 2.08 26.43 -43.34
N PRO A 529 1.22 26.94 -44.24
CA PRO A 529 1.37 26.72 -45.67
C PRO A 529 2.38 27.72 -46.25
N ASN A 530 3.29 27.21 -47.08
CA ASN A 530 4.36 27.89 -47.82
C ASN A 530 5.68 27.99 -47.06
N ASP A 531 6.52 26.96 -47.21
CA ASP A 531 7.97 27.15 -47.37
C ASP A 531 8.51 26.04 -48.28
N GLU A 532 9.34 26.45 -49.24
CA GLU A 532 9.90 25.67 -50.34
C GLU A 532 10.86 24.59 -49.86
N GLU A 533 10.95 23.50 -50.63
CA GLU A 533 11.79 22.32 -50.42
C GLU A 533 13.25 22.66 -50.06
N VAL A 534 13.62 22.40 -48.80
CA VAL A 534 15.00 22.14 -48.40
C VAL A 534 15.12 20.67 -48.04
N SER A 535 16.09 19.99 -48.66
CA SER A 535 16.33 18.54 -48.63
C SER A 535 16.12 17.90 -47.26
N GLY A 536 15.16 16.97 -47.19
CA GLY A 536 14.68 16.36 -45.96
C GLY A 536 15.70 15.50 -45.21
N SER A 537 15.82 15.75 -43.91
CA SER A 537 16.36 14.81 -42.93
C SER A 537 15.46 13.57 -42.89
N ALA A 538 15.93 12.44 -43.43
CA ALA A 538 15.20 11.18 -43.31
C ALA A 538 15.08 10.78 -41.83
N VAL A 539 13.86 10.55 -41.33
CA VAL A 539 13.60 10.06 -39.96
C VAL A 539 13.46 8.54 -40.03
N SER A 540 14.22 7.81 -39.21
CA SER A 540 14.12 6.35 -39.12
C SER A 540 13.13 5.98 -38.03
N ARG A 541 12.02 5.31 -38.39
CA ARG A 541 11.00 4.85 -37.44
C ARG A 541 11.20 3.37 -37.10
N VAL A 542 11.36 3.06 -35.82
CA VAL A 542 11.31 1.69 -35.30
C VAL A 542 9.98 1.51 -34.58
N ARG A 543 9.11 0.64 -35.10
CA ARG A 543 7.81 0.34 -34.49
C ARG A 543 7.58 -1.15 -34.32
N GLY A 544 7.01 -1.54 -33.19
CA GLY A 544 6.63 -2.91 -32.87
C GLY A 544 7.80 -3.89 -32.83
N LYS A 545 9.02 -3.39 -32.59
CA LYS A 545 10.24 -4.23 -32.51
C LYS A 545 10.63 -4.42 -31.07
N THR A 546 11.24 -5.57 -30.76
CA THR A 546 11.87 -5.76 -29.45
C THR A 546 13.08 -4.82 -29.33
N VAL A 547 13.47 -4.44 -28.11
CA VAL A 547 14.68 -3.64 -27.84
C VAL A 547 15.89 -4.26 -28.52
N ASP A 548 16.10 -5.58 -28.42
CA ASP A 548 17.23 -6.25 -29.05
C ASP A 548 17.22 -6.09 -30.58
N THR A 549 16.06 -6.29 -31.20
CA THR A 549 15.89 -6.12 -32.64
C THR A 549 16.10 -4.66 -33.05
N ALA A 550 15.58 -3.73 -32.26
CA ALA A 550 15.70 -2.30 -32.51
C ALA A 550 17.16 -1.84 -32.46
N ILE A 551 17.93 -2.26 -31.43
CA ILE A 551 19.35 -1.95 -31.29
C ILE A 551 20.12 -2.44 -32.53
N ARG A 552 19.92 -3.70 -32.94
CA ARG A 552 20.59 -4.27 -34.13
C ARG A 552 20.28 -3.45 -35.38
N MET A 553 18.99 -3.19 -35.64
CA MET A 553 18.57 -2.41 -36.81
C MET A 553 19.16 -1.00 -36.83
N ILE A 554 19.20 -0.32 -35.69
CA ILE A 554 19.73 1.05 -35.59
C ILE A 554 21.25 1.04 -35.78
N MET A 555 21.95 0.08 -35.16
CA MET A 555 23.40 -0.04 -35.24
C MET A 555 23.88 -0.46 -36.63
N ASP A 556 23.14 -1.34 -37.32
CA ASP A 556 23.44 -1.71 -38.72
C ASP A 556 23.41 -0.48 -39.64
N ASN A 557 22.34 0.31 -39.57
CA ASN A 557 22.20 1.56 -40.33
C ASN A 557 23.30 2.57 -39.98
N PHE A 558 23.69 2.65 -38.71
CA PHE A 558 24.75 3.54 -38.25
C PHE A 558 26.13 3.14 -38.79
N LEU A 559 26.43 1.83 -38.80
CA LEU A 559 27.68 1.29 -39.33
C LEU A 559 27.78 1.46 -40.86
N GLU A 560 26.67 1.28 -41.59
CA GLU A 560 26.62 1.55 -43.04
C GLU A 560 26.95 3.01 -43.35
N LYS A 561 26.38 3.95 -42.61
CA LYS A 561 26.69 5.38 -42.76
C LYS A 561 28.15 5.68 -42.48
N ARG A 562 28.73 5.13 -41.40
CA ARG A 562 30.14 5.32 -41.06
C ARG A 562 31.10 4.74 -42.11
N LYS A 563 30.75 3.58 -42.69
CA LYS A 563 31.46 3.02 -43.86
C LYS A 563 31.39 3.97 -45.05
N SER A 564 30.24 4.56 -45.32
CA SER A 564 30.06 5.51 -46.43
C SER A 564 30.83 6.84 -46.22
N SER A 565 31.04 7.25 -44.96
CA SER A 565 31.77 8.47 -44.62
C SER A 565 33.28 8.27 -44.43
N GLY A 566 33.80 7.06 -44.64
CA GLY A 566 35.23 6.73 -44.52
C GLY A 566 35.76 6.55 -43.09
N ASP A 567 34.89 6.50 -42.07
CA ASP A 567 35.28 6.29 -40.66
C ASP A 567 34.81 4.90 -40.18
N ALA A 568 35.59 3.87 -40.48
CA ALA A 568 35.25 2.47 -40.20
C ALA A 568 35.77 1.95 -38.85
N ARG A 569 35.85 2.81 -37.81
CA ARG A 569 36.27 2.37 -36.47
C ARG A 569 35.20 1.45 -35.82
N PRO A 570 35.58 0.43 -35.03
CA PRO A 570 34.65 -0.51 -34.39
C PRO A 570 33.62 0.20 -33.49
N CYS A 571 32.42 -0.36 -33.38
CA CYS A 571 31.39 0.12 -32.45
C CYS A 571 31.92 0.11 -31.01
N GLY A 572 32.07 1.30 -30.41
CA GLY A 572 32.43 1.43 -29.00
C GLY A 572 31.18 1.58 -28.12
N PRO A 573 31.28 1.34 -26.80
CA PRO A 573 30.23 1.65 -25.82
C PRO A 573 29.60 3.04 -25.99
N HIS A 574 30.41 4.02 -26.42
CA HIS A 574 29.98 5.39 -26.66
C HIS A 574 28.95 5.54 -27.79
N ASP A 575 28.96 4.65 -28.80
CA ASP A 575 28.02 4.69 -29.92
C ASP A 575 26.64 4.12 -29.54
N LEU A 576 26.56 3.31 -28.48
CA LEU A 576 25.31 2.76 -27.97
C LEU A 576 24.55 3.73 -27.05
N ALA A 577 25.24 4.65 -26.36
CA ALA A 577 24.58 5.57 -25.43
C ALA A 577 23.45 6.41 -26.08
N PRO A 578 23.62 7.02 -27.26
CA PRO A 578 22.54 7.74 -27.94
C PRO A 578 21.36 6.83 -28.36
N VAL A 579 21.65 5.59 -28.73
CA VAL A 579 20.63 4.60 -29.10
C VAL A 579 19.78 4.24 -27.89
N TYR A 580 20.41 3.96 -26.75
CA TYR A 580 19.72 3.68 -25.50
C TYR A 580 18.91 4.88 -25.01
N LEU A 581 19.46 6.10 -25.06
CA LEU A 581 18.73 7.31 -24.69
C LEU A 581 17.43 7.44 -25.51
N GLY A 582 17.51 7.23 -26.83
CA GLY A 582 16.33 7.27 -27.70
C GLY A 582 15.35 6.11 -27.48
N LEU A 583 15.84 4.87 -27.34
CA LEU A 583 14.99 3.69 -27.14
C LEU A 583 14.16 3.77 -25.86
N PHE A 584 14.72 4.37 -24.81
CA PHE A 584 14.10 4.42 -23.49
C PHE A 584 13.55 5.80 -23.12
N GLY A 585 13.53 6.74 -24.07
CA GLY A 585 12.97 8.09 -23.86
C GLY A 585 13.68 8.87 -22.76
N MET A 586 14.99 8.69 -22.63
CA MET A 586 15.83 9.30 -21.61
C MET A 586 16.67 10.44 -22.19
N SER A 587 16.99 11.42 -21.34
CA SER A 587 17.84 12.55 -21.69
C SER A 587 19.20 12.47 -21.01
N VAL A 588 20.17 13.23 -21.55
CA VAL A 588 21.48 13.42 -20.89
C VAL A 588 21.35 14.10 -19.52
N ALA A 589 20.36 14.97 -19.35
CA ALA A 589 20.11 15.66 -18.09
C ALA A 589 19.74 14.69 -16.96
N ASP A 590 19.03 13.59 -17.28
CA ASP A 590 18.69 12.53 -16.32
C ASP A 590 19.92 11.82 -15.73
N LEU A 591 21.07 11.90 -16.41
CA LEU A 591 22.35 11.33 -15.99
C LEU A 591 23.22 12.30 -15.18
N GLN A 592 22.87 13.60 -15.16
CA GLN A 592 23.58 14.64 -14.42
C GLN A 592 22.89 14.98 -13.08
N ASP A 593 21.75 14.33 -12.79
CA ASP A 593 21.02 14.52 -11.55
C ASP A 593 21.89 14.23 -10.31
N HIS A 594 21.95 15.20 -9.39
CA HIS A 594 22.82 15.13 -8.21
C HIS A 594 22.44 13.97 -7.29
N LYS A 595 21.15 13.61 -7.19
CA LYS A 595 20.70 12.47 -6.37
C LYS A 595 21.13 11.15 -6.99
N PHE A 596 21.04 11.01 -8.31
CA PHE A 596 21.53 9.87 -9.09
C PHE A 596 23.04 9.68 -8.91
N ILE A 597 23.85 10.74 -9.12
CA ILE A 597 25.32 10.68 -8.98
C ILE A 597 25.72 10.33 -7.55
N SER A 598 25.09 10.96 -6.54
CA SER A 598 25.34 10.65 -5.13
C SER A 598 24.97 9.20 -4.77
N ARG A 599 23.94 8.64 -5.40
CA ARG A 599 23.55 7.23 -5.22
C ARG A 599 24.54 6.29 -5.88
N LEU A 600 24.93 6.56 -7.14
CA LEU A 600 25.93 5.78 -7.87
C LEU A 600 27.27 5.69 -7.12
N ALA A 601 27.73 6.80 -6.53
CA ALA A 601 28.94 6.83 -5.72
C ALA A 601 28.88 5.97 -4.44
N ARG A 602 27.67 5.68 -3.92
CA ARG A 602 27.45 4.91 -2.69
C ARG A 602 27.10 3.44 -2.95
N SER A 603 26.47 3.14 -4.08
CA SER A 603 25.83 1.84 -4.32
C SER A 603 26.79 0.74 -4.75
N GLY A 604 28.01 1.05 -5.21
CA GLY A 604 29.06 0.07 -5.50
C GLY A 604 28.72 -1.01 -6.54
N ILE A 605 27.55 -0.94 -7.17
CA ILE A 605 27.21 -1.65 -8.41
C ILE A 605 28.24 -1.27 -9.43
#